data_AF-A0A645CA83-F1
#
_entry.id   AF-A0A645CA83-F1
#
_cell.length_a   1.000
_cell.length_b   1.000
_cell.length_c   1.000
_cell.angle_alpha   90.00
_cell.angle_beta   90.00
_cell.angle_gamma   90.00
#
_symmetry.space_group_name_H-M   'P 1'
#
loop_
_entity.id
_entity.type
_entity.pdbx_description
1 polymer ?
#
loop_
_entity_poly.entity_id
_entity_poly.type
_entity_poly.pdbx_seq_one_letter_code
_entity_poly.pdbx_strand_id
1 'polypeptide(L)' 'MAGFESTVSMDIRQVPGLKNKLLGGEGLFNTHLTGPGKVWLQTMPIVNVAMALKGFFPASKG' A
#
# COMPACT_ATOMS: atom_id res chain seq x y z
N MET A 1 4.36 -3.67 1.23
CA MET A 1 5.81 -3.95 1.15
C MET A 1 6.09 -5.17 2.01
N ALA A 2 6.83 -6.16 1.50
CA ALA A 2 7.26 -7.32 2.29
C ALA A 2 8.61 -7.05 2.98
N GLY A 3 9.53 -6.33 2.31
CA GLY A 3 10.83 -5.93 2.85
C GLY A 3 11.72 -5.26 1.80
N PHE A 4 12.83 -4.65 2.24
CA PHE A 4 13.93 -4.19 1.38
C PHE A 4 15.27 -4.37 2.11
N GLU A 5 16.38 -4.49 1.38
CA GLU A 5 17.73 -4.59 1.94
C GLU A 5 18.22 -3.27 2.56
N SER A 6 19.10 -3.32 3.56
CA SER A 6 19.58 -2.12 4.28
C SER A 6 20.32 -1.09 3.42
N THR A 7 20.75 -1.48 2.22
CA THR A 7 21.37 -0.61 1.22
C THR A 7 20.36 0.18 0.40
N VAL A 8 19.07 -0.14 0.52
CA VAL A 8 17.96 0.57 -0.11
C VAL A 8 17.45 1.65 0.84
N SER A 9 17.47 2.90 0.40
CA SER A 9 16.88 4.03 1.11
C SER A 9 15.40 4.18 0.76
N MET A 10 14.57 4.45 1.76
CA MET A 10 13.12 4.68 1.60
C MET A 10 12.75 6.13 1.92
N ASP A 11 12.14 6.81 0.96
CA ASP A 11 11.55 8.14 1.14
C ASP A 11 10.03 8.09 0.94
N ILE A 12 9.27 8.54 1.93
CA ILE A 12 7.81 8.55 1.90
C ILE A 12 7.36 9.91 1.40
N ARG A 13 7.11 10.02 0.09
CA ARG A 13 6.59 11.26 -0.50
C ARG A 13 5.07 11.22 -0.55
N GLN A 14 4.43 12.15 0.16
CA GLN A 14 3.00 12.36 0.02
C GLN A 14 2.72 13.08 -1.30
N VAL A 15 1.85 12.49 -2.13
CA VAL A 15 1.39 13.14 -3.35
C VAL A 15 0.55 14.36 -2.94
N PRO A 16 0.90 15.58 -3.39
CA PRO A 16 0.10 16.78 -3.10
C PRO A 16 -1.24 16.69 -3.82
N GLY A 17 -2.33 16.98 -3.09
CA GLY A 17 -3.68 17.02 -3.63
C GLY A 17 -4.60 15.93 -3.06
N LEU A 18 -5.62 16.37 -2.30
CA LEU A 18 -6.67 15.51 -1.75
C LEU A 18 -7.50 14.81 -2.84
N LYS A 19 -7.63 15.43 -4.03
CA LYS A 19 -8.35 14.87 -5.19
C LYS A 19 -7.69 13.61 -5.77
N ASN A 20 -6.35 13.54 -5.83
CA ASN A 20 -5.65 12.34 -6.29
C ASN A 20 -5.70 11.21 -5.26
N LYS A 21 -5.68 11.55 -3.96
CA LYS A 21 -5.78 10.58 -2.86
C LYS A 21 -7.12 9.83 -2.80
N LEU A 22 -8.20 10.45 -3.30
CA LEU A 22 -9.56 9.89 -3.25
C LEU A 22 -9.99 9.20 -4.55
N LEU A 23 -9.47 9.62 -5.70
CA LEU A 23 -9.87 9.09 -7.02
C LEU A 23 -8.89 8.05 -7.59
N GLY A 24 -7.66 7.96 -7.06
CA GLY A 24 -6.62 7.09 -7.62
C GLY A 24 -6.70 5.64 -7.18
N GLY A 25 -7.24 5.32 -5.99
CA GLY A 25 -7.20 3.96 -5.41
C GLY A 25 -5.79 3.43 -5.10
N GLU A 26 -4.75 4.06 -5.66
CA GLU A 26 -3.33 3.92 -5.37
C GLU A 26 -3.02 4.70 -4.08
N GLY A 27 -2.52 4.03 -3.04
CA GLY A 27 -2.45 4.54 -1.67
C GLY A 27 -1.76 5.91 -1.47
N LEU A 28 -2.02 6.50 -0.30
CA LEU A 28 -1.63 7.86 0.13
C LEU A 28 -0.12 8.24 0.04
N PHE A 29 0.76 7.29 -0.27
CA PHE A 29 2.20 7.42 -0.09
C PHE A 29 2.93 6.84 -1.29
N ASN A 30 3.50 7.71 -2.12
CA ASN A 30 4.43 7.28 -3.15
C ASN A 30 5.76 6.99 -2.45
N THR A 31 5.96 5.72 -2.08
CA THR A 31 7.20 5.27 -1.42
C THR A 31 8.29 5.16 -2.47
N HIS A 32 9.30 6.03 -2.37
CA HIS A 32 10.43 6.07 -3.29
C HIS A 32 11.56 5.23 -2.69
N LEU A 33 11.90 4.11 -3.34
CA LEU A 33 12.99 3.23 -2.94
C LEU A 33 14.19 3.48 -3.85
N THR A 34 15.36 3.78 -3.29
CA THR A 34 16.57 4.13 -4.07
C THR A 34 17.81 3.53 -3.45
N GLY A 35 18.62 2.85 -4.26
CA GLY A 35 19.87 2.22 -3.84
C GLY A 35 20.05 0.84 -4.49
N PRO A 36 21.28 0.31 -4.52
CA PRO A 36 21.53 -1.05 -4.98
C PRO A 36 21.00 -2.04 -3.94
N GLY A 37 20.26 -3.06 -4.38
CA GLY A 37 19.76 -4.09 -3.48
C GLY A 37 18.40 -4.63 -3.91
N LYS A 38 17.87 -5.57 -3.13
CA LYS A 38 16.62 -6.27 -3.41
C LYS A 38 15.45 -5.62 -2.68
N VAL A 39 14.35 -5.49 -3.41
CA VAL A 39 13.05 -5.02 -2.89
C VAL A 39 12.03 -6.13 -3.09
N TRP A 40 11.28 -6.45 -2.04
CA TRP A 40 10.19 -7.41 -2.08
C TRP A 40 8.84 -6.70 -1.94
N LEU A 41 8.05 -6.76 -3.01
CA LEU A 41 6.71 -6.22 -3.06
C LEU A 41 5.69 -7.31 -2.71
N GLN A 42 4.76 -6.98 -1.81
CA GLN A 42 3.59 -7.81 -1.50
C GLN A 42 2.42 -7.25 -2.30
N THR A 43 1.91 -8.03 -3.25
CA THR A 43 0.82 -7.61 -4.17
C THR A 43 -0.52 -7.51 -3.46
N MET A 44 -0.76 -8.39 -2.48
CA MET A 44 -2.00 -8.44 -1.72
C MET A 44 -1.73 -8.24 -0.22
N PRO A 45 -1.58 -6.99 0.25
CA PRO A 45 -1.54 -6.69 1.67
C PRO A 45 -2.79 -7.21 2.37
N ILE A 46 -2.68 -7.57 3.66
CA ILE A 46 -3.80 -8.08 4.47
C ILE A 46 -5.04 -7.18 4.41
N VAL A 47 -4.84 -5.86 4.29
CA VAL A 47 -5.93 -4.88 4.15
C VAL A 47 -6.70 -5.08 2.84
N ASN A 48 -6.00 -5.34 1.73
CA ASN A 48 -6.64 -5.60 0.44
C ASN A 48 -7.38 -6.93 0.47
N VAL A 49 -6.82 -7.95 1.14
CA VAL A 49 -7.51 -9.23 1.38
C VAL A 49 -8.79 -9.00 2.18
N ALA A 50 -8.69 -8.28 3.29
CA ALA A 50 -9.84 -7.98 4.16
C ALA A 50 -10.93 -7.19 3.40
N MET A 51 -10.55 -6.22 2.57
CA MET A 51 -11.49 -5.48 1.73
C MET A 51 -12.14 -6.37 0.66
N ALA A 52 -11.37 -7.23 0.00
CA ALA A 52 -11.91 -8.17 -0.99
C ALA A 52 -12.90 -9.16 -0.34
N LEU A 53 -12.63 -9.60 0.89
CA LEU A 53 -13.50 -10.51 1.63
C LEU A 53 -14.69 -9.81 2.30
N LYS A 54 -14.65 -8.49 2.51
CA LYS A 54 -15.70 -7.71 3.19
C LYS A 54 -17.11 -7.93 2.62
N GLY A 55 -17.23 -8.06 1.29
CA GLY A 55 -18.52 -8.29 0.64
C GLY A 55 -19.09 -9.71 0.81
N PHE A 56 -18.26 -10.65 1.26
CA PHE A 56 -18.64 -12.06 1.48
C PHE A 56 -18.89 -12.38 2.96
N PHE A 57 -18.49 -11.50 3.88
CA PHE A 57 -18.85 -11.65 5.29
C PHE A 57 -20.32 -11.28 5.48
N PRO A 58 -21.10 -12.11 6.20
CA PRO A 58 -22.46 -11.74 6.56
C PRO A 58 -22.41 -10.43 7.34
N ALA A 59 -23.18 -9.44 6.91
CA ALA A 59 -23.39 -8.24 7.70
C ALA A 59 -23.97 -8.72 9.04
N SER A 60 -23.22 -8.52 10.12
CA SER A 60 -23.72 -8.72 11.46
C SER A 60 -24.93 -7.82 11.63
N LYS A 61 -26.13 -8.37 11.45
CA LYS A 61 -27.38 -7.74 11.86
C LYS A 61 -27.39 -7.79 13.38
N GLY A 62 -26.90 -6.70 13.98
CA GLY A 62 -27.24 -6.35 15.35
C GLY A 62 -28.69 -5.89 15.42
#